data_AF-A0A813ABN3-F1
#
_entry.id   AF-A0A813ABN3-F1
#
_cell.length_a   1.000
_cell.length_b   1.000
_cell.length_c   1.000
_cell.angle_alpha   90.00
_cell.angle_beta   90.00
_cell.angle_gamma   90.00
#
_symmetry.space_group_name_H-M   'P 1'
#
loop_
_entity.id
_entity.type
_entity.pdbx_description
1 polymer ?
#
loop_
_entity_poly.entity_id
_entity_poly.type
_entity_poly.pdbx_seq_one_letter_code
_entity_poly.pdbx_strand_id
1 'polypeptide(L)'
;MDGSTSFLPQLGLMQPARWVTSKELHLFLFMVNETVPVCDIHYSSAIHSNRVMDVTNWHGLYLLEDMLSKGLQPSVVTFANVAGAHRQALLDELEGILSSMADNGVIPNKVFIETFLGALFPARLTAAWTVDDVRIRLKGTSRHRLRVAKSVLKDAESRGVRLAQLSSLTEQYLQQLNI
;
A
#
# COMPACT_ATOMS: atom_id res chain seq x y z
N MET A 1 -2.67 -31.87 -5.93
CA MET A 1 -3.39 -30.98 -5.00
C MET A 1 -2.52 -29.74 -4.84
N ASP A 2 -2.65 -28.80 -5.75
CA ASP A 2 -2.09 -27.46 -5.70
C ASP A 2 -3.24 -26.48 -5.96
N GLY A 3 -3.91 -26.10 -4.86
CA GLY A 3 -5.00 -25.13 -4.85
C GLY A 3 -4.49 -23.70 -4.88
N SER A 4 -3.74 -23.31 -5.91
CA SER A 4 -3.51 -21.90 -6.20
C SER A 4 -4.75 -21.34 -6.89
N THR A 5 -5.71 -20.88 -6.08
CA THR A 5 -6.84 -20.09 -6.57
C THR A 5 -6.31 -18.77 -7.14
N SER A 6 -6.04 -18.76 -8.45
CA SER A 6 -5.78 -17.54 -9.19
C SER A 6 -7.06 -16.70 -9.18
N PHE A 7 -6.96 -15.49 -8.65
CA PHE A 7 -8.09 -14.57 -8.46
C PHE A 7 -8.39 -13.73 -9.72
N LEU A 8 -8.01 -14.17 -10.92
CA LEU A 8 -8.17 -13.36 -12.13
C LEU A 8 -9.23 -13.92 -13.10
N PRO A 9 -10.20 -13.10 -13.52
CA PRO A 9 -10.90 -13.27 -14.79
C PRO A 9 -9.88 -13.18 -15.94
N GLN A 10 -10.13 -13.95 -17.01
CA GLN A 10 -9.25 -14.08 -18.18
C GLN A 10 -8.81 -12.71 -18.75
N LEU A 11 -7.48 -12.48 -18.82
CA LEU A 11 -6.81 -11.28 -19.36
C LEU A 11 -7.22 -10.88 -20.79
N GLY A 12 -8.01 -11.69 -21.51
CA GLY A 12 -8.38 -11.45 -22.90
C GLY A 12 -9.48 -10.41 -23.15
N LEU A 13 -10.12 -9.85 -22.10
CA LEU A 13 -11.31 -8.99 -22.27
C LEU A 13 -11.18 -7.57 -21.69
N MET A 14 -10.04 -7.18 -21.12
CA MET A 14 -9.86 -5.82 -20.60
C MET A 14 -9.36 -4.86 -21.70
N GLN A 15 -10.24 -3.97 -22.14
CA GLN A 15 -9.96 -2.93 -23.14
C GLN A 15 -8.96 -1.88 -22.57
N PRO A 16 -7.76 -1.71 -23.14
CA PRO A 16 -6.74 -0.76 -22.66
C PRO A 16 -7.19 0.71 -22.66
N ALA A 17 -8.14 1.07 -23.53
CA ALA A 17 -8.51 2.45 -23.81
C ALA A 17 -9.26 3.18 -22.67
N ARG A 18 -9.67 2.47 -21.60
CA ARG A 18 -10.54 3.04 -20.55
C ARG A 18 -9.83 3.48 -19.26
N TRP A 19 -8.53 3.20 -19.14
CA TRP A 19 -7.81 3.33 -17.85
C TRP A 19 -6.55 4.21 -17.90
N VAL A 20 -6.15 4.70 -19.07
CA VAL A 20 -4.88 5.45 -19.22
C VAL A 20 -5.14 6.95 -19.10
N THR A 21 -5.14 7.47 -17.87
CA THR A 21 -5.33 8.90 -17.60
C THR A 21 -4.02 9.68 -17.46
N SER A 22 -2.90 8.99 -17.22
CA SER A 22 -1.57 9.60 -17.05
C SER A 22 -0.61 9.21 -18.21
N LYS A 23 0.23 10.17 -18.61
CA LYS A 23 1.26 9.95 -19.66
C LYS A 23 2.28 8.89 -19.24
N GLU A 24 2.56 8.80 -17.94
CA GLU A 24 3.48 7.83 -17.35
C GLU A 24 2.94 6.40 -17.46
N LEU A 25 1.65 6.18 -17.22
CA LEU A 25 1.00 4.89 -17.48
C LEU A 25 1.00 4.54 -18.97
N HIS A 26 0.77 5.53 -19.84
CA HIS A 26 0.80 5.33 -21.29
C HIS A 26 2.19 4.92 -21.78
N LEU A 27 3.23 5.61 -21.31
CA LEU A 27 4.63 5.31 -21.64
C LEU A 27 5.05 3.96 -21.06
N PHE A 28 4.63 3.64 -19.84
CA PHE A 28 4.90 2.34 -19.21
C PHE A 28 4.28 1.19 -20.02
N LEU A 29 2.99 1.28 -20.36
CA LEU A 29 2.31 0.25 -21.16
C LEU A 29 2.91 0.11 -22.56
N PHE A 30 3.30 1.24 -23.18
CA PHE A 30 4.02 1.23 -24.45
C PHE A 30 5.37 0.50 -24.33
N MET A 31 6.17 0.81 -23.31
CA MET A 31 7.46 0.13 -23.09
C MET A 31 7.29 -1.38 -22.88
N VAL A 32 6.27 -1.80 -22.12
CA VAL A 32 5.93 -3.21 -21.92
C VAL A 32 5.54 -3.90 -23.23
N ASN A 33 4.73 -3.24 -24.07
CA ASN A 33 4.25 -3.80 -25.33
C ASN A 33 5.34 -3.88 -26.42
N GLU A 34 6.25 -2.89 -26.44
CA GLU A 34 7.32 -2.79 -27.44
C GLU A 34 8.61 -3.52 -27.02
N THR A 35 8.55 -4.41 -26.02
CA THR A 35 9.69 -5.21 -25.51
C THR A 35 10.88 -4.38 -25.01
N VAL A 36 10.64 -3.11 -24.67
CA VAL A 36 11.65 -2.23 -24.08
C VAL A 36 11.91 -2.69 -22.63
N PRO A 37 13.17 -2.85 -22.19
CA PRO A 37 13.46 -3.27 -20.82
C PRO A 37 12.87 -2.30 -19.80
N VAL A 38 12.02 -2.82 -18.92
CA VAL A 38 11.39 -2.07 -17.82
C VAL A 38 12.14 -2.40 -16.53
N CYS A 39 12.26 -1.41 -15.64
CA CYS A 39 12.94 -1.55 -14.34
C CYS A 39 12.08 -1.00 -13.18
N ASP A 40 12.57 -1.16 -11.96
CA ASP A 40 11.90 -0.78 -10.71
C ASP A 40 11.42 0.69 -10.67
N ILE A 41 12.17 1.61 -11.28
CA ILE A 41 11.83 3.04 -11.34
C ILE A 41 10.59 3.27 -12.22
N HIS A 42 10.45 2.53 -13.32
CA HIS A 42 9.30 2.62 -14.22
C HIS A 42 8.03 2.13 -13.55
N TYR A 43 8.08 0.99 -12.84
CA TYR A 43 6.97 0.49 -12.03
C TYR A 43 6.62 1.43 -10.89
N SER A 44 7.63 1.89 -10.14
CA SER A 44 7.42 2.79 -9.01
C SER A 44 6.76 4.11 -9.44
N SER A 45 7.11 4.61 -10.64
CA SER A 45 6.50 5.81 -11.23
C SER A 45 5.06 5.57 -11.69
N ALA A 46 4.78 4.44 -12.36
CA ALA A 46 3.42 4.08 -12.77
C ALA A 46 2.48 3.89 -11.56
N ILE A 47 2.96 3.24 -10.50
CA ILE A 47 2.19 3.07 -9.25
C ILE A 47 2.00 4.43 -8.55
N HIS A 48 2.97 5.34 -8.60
CA HIS A 48 2.81 6.70 -8.09
C HIS A 48 1.72 7.48 -8.83
N SER A 49 1.65 7.37 -10.16
CA SER A 49 0.61 8.03 -10.95
C SER A 49 -0.81 7.55 -10.59
N ASN A 50 -0.98 6.27 -10.24
CA ASN A 50 -2.27 5.74 -9.75
C ASN A 50 -2.73 6.44 -8.45
N ARG A 51 -1.79 6.75 -7.54
CA ARG A 51 -2.09 7.47 -6.29
C ARG A 51 -2.60 8.90 -6.51
N VAL A 52 -2.17 9.57 -7.58
CA VAL A 52 -2.52 10.97 -7.88
C VAL A 52 -3.87 11.08 -8.61
N MET A 53 -4.25 10.07 -9.37
CA MET A 53 -5.36 10.14 -10.33
C MET A 53 -6.67 9.47 -9.88
N ASP A 54 -6.73 8.93 -8.64
CA ASP A 54 -7.89 8.19 -8.09
C ASP A 54 -8.38 7.07 -9.02
N VAL A 55 -7.47 6.52 -9.84
CA VAL A 55 -7.77 5.40 -10.74
C VAL A 55 -7.77 4.13 -9.89
N THR A 56 -8.83 3.35 -10.05
CA THR A 56 -9.21 2.18 -9.23
C THR A 56 -8.03 1.38 -8.65
N ASN A 57 -8.07 1.20 -7.32
CA ASN A 57 -7.13 0.47 -6.45
C ASN A 57 -6.36 -0.70 -7.13
N TRP A 58 -7.05 -1.58 -7.86
CA TRP A 58 -6.48 -2.81 -8.43
C TRP A 58 -5.26 -2.63 -9.36
N HIS A 59 -5.09 -1.47 -10.01
CA HIS A 59 -3.94 -1.25 -10.91
C HIS A 59 -2.59 -1.27 -10.19
N GLY A 60 -2.54 -0.78 -8.94
CA GLY A 60 -1.29 -0.77 -8.16
C GLY A 60 -0.81 -2.17 -7.80
N LEU A 61 -1.75 -3.04 -7.39
CA LEU A 61 -1.46 -4.45 -7.09
C LEU A 61 -1.11 -5.23 -8.35
N TYR A 62 -1.83 -5.00 -9.46
CA TYR A 62 -1.50 -5.60 -10.76
C TYR A 62 -0.07 -5.29 -11.20
N LEU A 63 0.35 -4.03 -11.10
CA LEU A 63 1.72 -3.62 -11.47
C LEU A 63 2.77 -4.25 -10.55
N LEU A 64 2.47 -4.45 -9.26
CA LEU A 64 3.35 -5.16 -8.34
C LEU A 64 3.49 -6.64 -8.72
N GLU A 65 2.37 -7.32 -9.02
CA GLU A 65 2.38 -8.72 -9.45
C GLU A 65 3.14 -8.91 -10.77
N ASP A 66 2.93 -8.02 -11.74
CA ASP A 66 3.63 -8.04 -13.02
C ASP A 66 5.15 -7.83 -12.82
N MET A 67 5.54 -6.90 -11.95
CA MET A 67 6.95 -6.68 -11.56
C MET A 67 7.57 -7.96 -10.97
N LEU A 68 6.88 -8.58 -10.02
CA LEU A 68 7.34 -9.83 -9.37
C LEU A 68 7.44 -10.99 -10.38
N SER A 69 6.46 -11.12 -11.28
CA SER A 69 6.45 -12.18 -12.31
C SER A 69 7.64 -12.09 -13.28
N LYS A 70 8.19 -10.88 -13.45
CA LYS A 70 9.38 -10.59 -14.25
C LYS A 70 10.69 -10.72 -13.46
N GLY A 71 10.63 -11.18 -12.21
CA GLY A 71 11.80 -11.35 -11.35
C GLY A 71 12.41 -10.04 -10.85
N LEU A 72 11.69 -8.92 -10.98
CA LEU A 72 12.16 -7.62 -10.51
C LEU A 72 11.90 -7.49 -8.99
N GLN A 73 12.86 -6.89 -8.28
CA GLN A 73 12.79 -6.77 -6.83
C GLN A 73 12.08 -5.48 -6.41
N PRO A 74 10.88 -5.55 -5.78
CA PRO A 74 10.19 -4.36 -5.31
C PRO A 74 10.95 -3.69 -4.17
N SER A 75 10.84 -2.38 -4.09
CA SER A 75 11.45 -1.59 -3.00
C SER A 75 10.38 -1.14 -1.99
N VAL A 76 10.82 -0.62 -0.85
CA VAL A 76 9.93 0.02 0.13
C VAL A 76 9.11 1.17 -0.49
N VAL A 77 9.65 1.84 -1.52
CA VAL A 77 8.94 2.89 -2.26
C VAL A 77 7.84 2.29 -3.12
N THR A 78 8.08 1.16 -3.77
CA THR A 78 7.08 0.41 -4.54
C THR A 78 5.87 0.08 -3.67
N PHE A 79 6.11 -0.55 -2.51
CA PHE A 79 5.05 -0.89 -1.57
C PHE A 79 4.35 0.33 -0.96
N ALA A 80 5.08 1.41 -0.66
CA ALA A 80 4.48 2.64 -0.17
C ALA A 80 3.55 3.26 -1.23
N ASN A 81 3.93 3.21 -2.51
CA ASN A 81 3.07 3.69 -3.59
C ASN A 81 1.83 2.81 -3.75
N VAL A 82 1.96 1.48 -3.66
CA VAL A 82 0.81 0.56 -3.70
C VAL A 82 -0.15 0.87 -2.54
N ALA A 83 0.34 0.92 -1.29
CA ALA A 83 -0.48 1.25 -0.13
C ALA A 83 -1.14 2.63 -0.27
N GLY A 84 -0.40 3.63 -0.76
CA GLY A 84 -0.89 4.99 -0.95
C GLY A 84 -1.93 5.16 -2.05
N ALA A 85 -1.89 4.31 -3.09
CA ALA A 85 -2.93 4.26 -4.12
C ALA A 85 -4.21 3.57 -3.62
N HIS A 86 -4.08 2.72 -2.58
CA HIS A 86 -5.14 1.94 -1.96
C HIS A 86 -5.86 2.68 -0.81
N ARG A 87 -6.12 3.99 -0.96
CA ARG A 87 -6.74 4.82 0.09
C ARG A 87 -8.18 4.44 0.43
N GLN A 88 -8.84 3.57 -0.35
CA GLN A 88 -10.17 3.03 -0.04
C GLN A 88 -10.18 1.50 0.04
N ALA A 89 -9.01 0.88 0.14
CA ALA A 89 -8.87 -0.56 0.03
C ALA A 89 -9.54 -1.32 1.17
N LEU A 90 -9.92 -2.56 0.83
CA LEU A 90 -10.34 -3.54 1.81
C LEU A 90 -9.15 -3.85 2.73
N LEU A 91 -9.46 -4.20 3.97
CA LEU A 91 -8.43 -4.46 4.97
C LEU A 91 -7.51 -5.62 4.56
N ASP A 92 -8.10 -6.65 3.94
CA ASP A 92 -7.40 -7.83 3.43
C ASP A 92 -6.34 -7.46 2.37
N GLU A 93 -6.62 -6.47 1.51
CA GLU A 93 -5.67 -5.99 0.51
C GLU A 93 -4.46 -5.30 1.18
N LEU A 94 -4.71 -4.49 2.21
CA LEU A 94 -3.64 -3.84 2.98
C LEU A 94 -2.79 -4.87 3.76
N GLU A 95 -3.41 -5.90 4.33
CA GLU A 95 -2.68 -7.00 4.97
C GLU A 95 -1.86 -7.81 3.94
N GLY A 96 -2.38 -7.99 2.73
CA GLY A 96 -1.65 -8.62 1.61
C GLY A 96 -0.38 -7.86 1.22
N ILE A 97 -0.42 -6.51 1.23
CA ILE A 97 0.77 -5.67 1.00
C ILE A 97 1.84 -5.95 2.06
N LEU A 98 1.46 -6.04 3.34
CA LEU A 98 2.40 -6.33 4.44
C LEU A 98 3.01 -7.73 4.32
N SER A 99 2.20 -8.74 3.97
CA SER A 99 2.69 -10.11 3.72
C SER A 99 3.70 -10.11 2.58
N SER A 100 3.35 -9.49 1.45
CA SER A 100 4.22 -9.43 0.27
C SER A 100 5.54 -8.71 0.56
N MET A 101 5.54 -7.65 1.38
CA MET A 101 6.79 -7.04 1.84
C MET A 101 7.67 -8.01 2.61
N ALA A 102 7.08 -8.76 3.55
CA ALA A 102 7.81 -9.73 4.36
C ALA A 102 8.37 -10.88 3.50
N ASP A 103 7.57 -11.40 2.56
CA ASP A 103 7.96 -12.47 1.64
C ASP A 103 9.14 -12.06 0.73
N ASN A 104 9.21 -10.77 0.39
CA ASN A 104 10.31 -10.20 -0.40
C ASN A 104 11.45 -9.62 0.46
N GLY A 105 11.42 -9.81 1.79
CA GLY A 105 12.46 -9.32 2.70
C GLY A 105 12.57 -7.79 2.77
N VAL A 106 11.53 -7.05 2.38
CA VAL A 106 11.53 -5.58 2.36
C VAL A 106 11.09 -5.05 3.72
N ILE A 107 11.97 -4.28 4.36
CA ILE A 107 11.71 -3.70 5.68
C ILE A 107 10.93 -2.39 5.54
N PRO A 108 9.80 -2.22 6.27
CA PRO A 108 9.08 -0.96 6.34
C PRO A 108 9.97 0.20 6.83
N ASN A 109 9.88 1.35 6.19
CA ASN A 109 10.49 2.58 6.68
C ASN A 109 9.42 3.56 7.16
N LYS A 110 9.86 4.68 7.77
CA LYS A 110 8.97 5.72 8.27
C LYS A 110 7.94 6.20 7.23
N VAL A 111 8.35 6.36 5.97
CA VAL A 111 7.48 6.83 4.88
C VAL A 111 6.39 5.81 4.56
N PHE A 112 6.74 4.53 4.50
CA PHE A 112 5.77 3.46 4.33
C PHE A 112 4.76 3.45 5.48
N ILE A 113 5.19 3.54 6.73
CA ILE A 113 4.30 3.51 7.90
C ILE A 113 3.26 4.64 7.85
N GLU A 114 3.70 5.88 7.59
CA GLU A 114 2.78 7.02 7.45
C GLU A 114 1.79 6.82 6.30
N THR A 115 2.27 6.29 5.17
CA THR A 115 1.43 6.04 4.00
C THR A 115 0.42 4.93 4.25
N PHE A 116 0.85 3.85 4.90
CA PHE A 116 0.02 2.71 5.27
C PHE A 116 -1.05 3.10 6.28
N LEU A 117 -0.71 3.86 7.33
CA LEU A 117 -1.70 4.39 8.27
C LEU A 117 -2.69 5.34 7.58
N GLY A 118 -2.22 6.15 6.62
CA GLY A 118 -3.08 6.97 5.77
C GLY A 118 -4.09 6.14 4.98
N ALA A 119 -3.68 5.00 4.42
CA ALA A 119 -4.58 4.09 3.71
C ALA A 119 -5.51 3.30 4.66
N LEU A 120 -5.01 2.96 5.84
CA LEU A 120 -5.77 2.25 6.87
C LEU A 120 -6.85 3.16 7.50
N PHE A 121 -6.57 4.47 7.58
CA PHE A 121 -7.41 5.51 8.19
C PHE A 121 -7.63 6.74 7.26
N PRO A 122 -8.27 6.57 6.08
CA PRO A 122 -8.24 7.52 4.95
C PRO A 122 -8.72 8.94 5.23
N ALA A 123 -9.64 9.09 6.19
CA ALA A 123 -10.26 10.36 6.53
C ALA A 123 -10.01 10.80 7.99
N ARG A 124 -9.17 10.07 8.75
CA ARG A 124 -9.26 10.08 10.21
C ARG A 124 -8.02 10.56 10.96
N LEU A 125 -6.89 10.85 10.35
CA LEU A 125 -5.69 11.23 11.14
C LEU A 125 -5.02 12.54 10.73
N THR A 126 -5.67 13.38 9.93
CA THR A 126 -5.11 14.70 9.62
C THR A 126 -5.15 15.62 10.85
N ALA A 127 -4.04 16.34 11.07
CA ALA A 127 -3.89 17.34 12.13
C ALA A 127 -4.29 16.86 13.55
N ALA A 128 -3.89 15.65 13.91
CA ALA A 128 -3.95 15.16 15.30
C ALA A 128 -2.67 15.56 16.04
N TRP A 129 -2.80 16.24 17.17
CA TRP A 129 -1.66 16.76 17.94
C TRP A 129 -1.50 16.09 19.30
N THR A 130 -2.55 15.41 19.76
CA THR A 130 -2.61 14.71 21.04
C THR A 130 -3.14 13.28 20.87
N VAL A 131 -2.91 12.43 21.87
CA VAL A 131 -3.50 11.07 21.91
C VAL A 131 -5.03 11.15 21.92
N ASP A 132 -5.59 12.15 22.60
CA ASP A 132 -7.04 12.37 22.62
C ASP A 132 -7.60 12.78 21.24
N ASP A 133 -6.88 13.58 20.47
CA ASP A 133 -7.26 13.89 19.08
C ASP A 133 -7.35 12.62 18.23
N VAL A 134 -6.38 11.71 18.39
CA VAL A 134 -6.35 10.42 17.70
C VAL A 134 -7.53 9.55 18.14
N ARG A 135 -7.77 9.44 19.46
CA ARG A 135 -8.90 8.71 20.02
C ARG A 135 -10.24 9.19 19.46
N ILE A 136 -10.45 10.50 19.43
CA ILE A 136 -11.69 11.10 18.92
C ILE A 136 -11.87 10.76 17.45
N ARG A 137 -10.83 10.90 16.62
CA ARG A 137 -10.95 10.67 15.17
C ARG A 137 -11.02 9.19 14.80
N LEU A 138 -10.40 8.30 15.59
CA LEU A 138 -10.48 6.85 15.40
C LEU A 138 -11.72 6.23 16.05
N LYS A 139 -12.60 7.02 16.68
CA LYS A 139 -13.85 6.53 17.24
C LYS A 139 -14.69 5.82 16.17
N GLY A 140 -15.19 4.62 16.49
CA GLY A 140 -15.98 3.80 15.56
C GLY A 140 -15.16 3.12 14.46
N THR A 141 -13.83 3.16 14.52
CA THR A 141 -12.97 2.28 13.71
C THR A 141 -13.13 0.84 14.17
N SER A 142 -13.15 -0.11 13.24
CA SER A 142 -13.25 -1.53 13.59
C SER A 142 -12.03 -1.99 14.38
N ARG A 143 -12.24 -2.91 15.33
CA ARG A 143 -11.15 -3.49 16.14
C ARG A 143 -10.06 -4.13 15.28
N HIS A 144 -10.41 -4.72 14.14
CA HIS A 144 -9.43 -5.34 13.24
C HIS A 144 -8.45 -4.32 12.67
N ARG A 145 -8.94 -3.17 12.18
CA ARG A 145 -8.05 -2.09 11.68
C ARG A 145 -7.14 -1.55 12.79
N LEU A 146 -7.66 -1.40 14.01
CA LEU A 146 -6.86 -0.97 15.16
C LEU A 146 -5.80 -2.01 15.54
N ARG A 147 -6.13 -3.31 15.51
CA ARG A 147 -5.17 -4.41 15.72
C ARG A 147 -4.06 -4.42 14.67
N VAL A 148 -4.41 -4.29 13.40
CA VAL A 148 -3.43 -4.22 12.29
C VAL A 148 -2.50 -3.02 12.48
N ALA A 149 -3.05 -1.83 12.77
CA ALA A 149 -2.24 -0.64 13.05
C ALA A 149 -1.26 -0.87 14.22
N LYS A 150 -1.74 -1.45 15.32
CA LYS A 150 -0.95 -1.74 16.52
C LYS A 150 0.19 -2.71 16.21
N SER A 151 -0.11 -3.77 15.45
CA SER A 151 0.88 -4.75 15.01
C SER A 151 1.96 -4.13 14.14
N VAL A 152 1.58 -3.34 13.14
CA VAL A 152 2.50 -2.68 12.20
C VAL A 152 3.41 -1.68 12.90
N LEU A 153 2.85 -0.86 13.80
CA LEU A 153 3.64 0.13 14.55
C LEU A 153 4.65 -0.55 15.47
N LYS A 154 4.23 -1.59 16.20
CA LYS A 154 5.12 -2.35 17.09
C LYS A 154 6.22 -3.08 16.32
N ASP A 155 5.89 -3.71 15.19
CA ASP A 155 6.88 -4.36 14.33
C ASP A 155 7.91 -3.35 13.81
N ALA A 156 7.46 -2.18 13.34
CA ALA A 156 8.36 -1.11 12.88
C ALA A 156 9.31 -0.63 13.98
N GLU A 157 8.83 -0.37 15.19
CA GLU A 157 9.68 0.03 16.32
C GLU A 157 10.66 -1.06 16.73
N SER A 158 10.23 -2.34 16.73
CA SER A 158 11.12 -3.46 17.02
C SER A 158 12.28 -3.59 16.03
N ARG A 159 12.10 -3.08 14.81
CA ARG A 159 13.12 -2.99 13.76
C ARG A 159 13.91 -1.68 13.79
N GLY A 160 13.71 -0.83 14.80
CA GLY A 160 14.41 0.45 14.97
C GLY A 160 13.88 1.59 14.11
N VAL A 161 12.68 1.47 13.52
CA VAL A 161 12.09 2.54 12.72
C VAL A 161 11.62 3.67 13.63
N ARG A 162 12.19 4.87 13.46
CA ARG A 162 11.72 6.07 14.16
C ARG A 162 10.41 6.56 13.56
N LEU A 163 9.31 6.40 14.29
CA LEU A 163 7.98 6.86 13.92
C LEU A 163 7.91 8.40 13.78
N ALA A 164 6.99 8.89 12.93
CA ALA A 164 6.65 10.31 12.95
C ALA A 164 5.72 10.62 14.14
N GLN A 165 5.51 11.91 14.43
CA GLN A 165 4.68 12.35 15.54
C GLN A 165 3.28 11.73 15.51
N LEU A 166 2.60 11.74 14.36
CA LEU A 166 1.25 11.21 14.23
C LEU A 166 1.20 9.68 14.45
N SER A 167 2.14 8.94 13.86
CA SER A 167 2.29 7.50 14.11
C SER A 167 2.57 7.19 15.58
N SER A 168 3.41 7.98 16.25
CA SER A 168 3.71 7.81 17.68
C SER A 168 2.51 8.11 18.57
N LEU A 169 1.73 9.16 18.29
CA LEU A 169 0.48 9.43 19.01
C LEU A 169 -0.55 8.31 18.80
N THR A 170 -0.59 7.74 17.60
CA THR A 170 -1.45 6.60 17.26
C THR A 170 -1.02 5.35 18.02
N GLU A 171 0.28 5.08 18.06
CA GLU A 171 0.88 3.99 18.82
C GLU A 171 0.52 4.08 20.31
N GLN A 172 0.74 5.23 20.94
CA GLN A 172 0.40 5.48 22.36
C GLN A 172 -1.09 5.27 22.65
N TYR A 173 -1.98 5.72 21.75
CA TYR A 173 -3.40 5.47 21.88
C TYR A 173 -3.72 3.97 21.82
N LEU A 174 -3.12 3.24 20.87
CA LEU A 174 -3.37 1.81 20.69
C LEU A 174 -2.80 0.95 21.84
N GLN A 175 -1.74 1.39 22.50
CA GLN A 175 -1.21 0.75 23.72
C GLN A 175 -2.22 0.78 24.88
N GLN A 176 -3.04 1.84 24.97
CA GLN A 176 -4.08 1.97 25.99
C GLN A 176 -5.28 1.03 25.75
N LEU A 177 -5.39 0.48 24.54
CA LEU A 177 -6.47 -0.43 24.17
C LEU A 177 -6.08 -1.89 24.47
N ASN A 178 -6.95 -2.59 25.21
CA ASN A 178 -6.85 -4.03 25.42
C ASN A 178 -7.40 -4.80 24.21
N ILE A 179 -6.68 -4.72 23.09
CA ILE A 179 -6.97 -5.34 21.79
C ILE A 179 -5.71 -5.95 21.18
#